data_AF-A0A0N9DX86-F1
#
_entry.id   AF-A0A0N9DX86-F1
#
_cell.length_a   1.000
_cell.length_b   1.000
_cell.length_c   1.000
_cell.angle_alpha   90.00
_cell.angle_beta   90.00
_cell.angle_gamma   90.00
#
_symmetry.space_group_name_H-M   'P 1'
#
loop_
_entity.id
_entity.type
_entity.pdbx_description
1 polymer ?
#
loop_
_entity_poly.entity_id
_entity_poly.type
_entity_poly.pdbx_seq_one_letter_code
_entity_poly.pdbx_strand_id
1 'polypeptide(L)'
;FCKRRNGLLKKAYELSVSCEAEVALIVFSSRGRLYEYSNNSVKKTIERYKKASTDSPNSGSVSEANVQQEASKLRNQIASLQNHNRELKQIEKKIEGGISKIRAKKNELLFAEIEYMQKREIDLQTDNKYLRAMIAANERAPEHMNLMPANEYHVMSSAPFDSRNFMPANLLDHNNNYCRSDQTTLQLG
;
A
#
# COMPACT_ATOMS: atom_id res chain seq x y z
N PHE A 1 -11.76 -33.12 7.24
CA PHE A 1 -10.44 -33.71 7.58
C PHE A 1 -10.47 -34.47 8.90
N CYS A 2 -10.68 -33.82 10.05
CA CYS A 2 -10.55 -34.44 11.38
C CYS A 2 -11.35 -35.74 11.57
N LYS A 3 -12.64 -35.77 11.21
CA LYS A 3 -13.48 -36.98 11.33
C LYS A 3 -12.93 -38.17 10.53
N ARG A 4 -12.62 -37.94 9.24
CA ARG A 4 -12.09 -38.99 8.35
C ARG A 4 -10.70 -39.47 8.76
N ARG A 5 -9.81 -38.54 9.16
CA ARG A 5 -8.47 -38.86 9.69
C ARG A 5 -8.59 -39.76 10.93
N ASN A 6 -9.43 -39.40 11.90
CA ASN A 6 -9.63 -40.19 13.11
C ASN A 6 -10.23 -41.56 12.79
N GLY A 7 -11.22 -41.63 11.88
CA GLY A 7 -11.78 -42.91 11.42
C GLY A 7 -10.73 -43.79 10.75
N LEU A 8 -9.84 -43.22 9.94
CA LEU A 8 -8.75 -43.94 9.29
C LEU A 8 -7.72 -44.47 10.31
N LEU A 9 -7.32 -43.65 11.28
CA LEU A 9 -6.45 -44.06 12.39
C LEU A 9 -7.07 -45.21 13.19
N LYS A 10 -8.38 -45.13 13.49
CA LYS A 10 -9.11 -46.19 14.19
C LYS A 10 -9.10 -47.50 13.40
N LYS A 11 -9.36 -47.45 12.10
CA LYS A 11 -9.31 -48.64 11.23
C LYS A 11 -7.91 -49.23 11.13
N ALA A 12 -6.87 -48.40 11.05
CA ALA A 12 -5.49 -48.86 11.02
C ALA A 12 -5.14 -49.61 12.33
N TYR A 13 -5.62 -49.10 13.47
CA TYR A 13 -5.50 -49.78 14.76
C TYR A 13 -6.25 -51.12 14.77
N GLU A 14 -7.54 -51.12 14.42
CA GLU A 14 -8.36 -52.34 14.37
C GLU A 14 -7.72 -53.42 13.48
N LEU A 15 -7.20 -53.03 12.32
CA LEU A 15 -6.51 -53.93 11.40
C LEU A 15 -5.21 -54.51 12.00
N SER A 16 -4.39 -53.67 12.63
CA SER A 16 -3.13 -54.12 13.23
C SER A 16 -3.35 -55.17 14.32
N VAL A 17 -4.42 -55.02 15.11
CA VAL A 17 -4.77 -55.95 16.20
C VAL A 17 -5.46 -57.20 15.66
N SER A 18 -6.41 -57.05 14.72
CA SER A 18 -7.21 -58.18 14.22
C SER A 18 -6.42 -59.17 13.38
N CYS A 19 -5.37 -58.70 12.71
CA CYS A 19 -4.58 -59.51 11.78
C CYS A 19 -3.13 -59.71 12.24
N GLU A 20 -2.76 -59.23 13.43
CA GLU A 20 -1.37 -59.19 13.91
C GLU A 20 -0.41 -58.55 12.89
N ALA A 21 -0.93 -57.58 12.12
CA ALA A 21 -0.21 -56.97 11.02
C ALA A 21 0.61 -55.76 11.51
N GLU A 22 1.80 -55.60 10.95
CA GLU A 22 2.54 -54.35 11.11
C GLU A 22 1.95 -53.26 10.21
N VAL A 23 1.50 -52.18 10.83
CA VAL A 23 0.85 -51.07 10.13
C VAL A 23 1.50 -49.76 10.55
N ALA A 24 1.82 -48.92 9.57
CA ALA A 24 2.18 -47.52 9.78
C ALA A 24 1.34 -46.64 8.86
N LEU A 25 0.77 -45.57 9.40
CA LEU A 25 -0.04 -44.59 8.68
C LEU A 25 0.51 -43.19 8.93
N ILE A 26 0.74 -42.44 7.86
CA ILE A 26 1.27 -41.07 7.90
C ILE A 26 0.32 -40.17 7.10
N VAL A 27 -0.16 -39.09 7.72
CA VAL A 27 -1.08 -38.14 7.09
C VAL A 27 -0.57 -36.71 7.29
N PHE A 28 -0.28 -36.04 6.18
CA PHE A 28 -0.01 -34.60 6.17
C PHE A 28 -1.29 -33.82 5.82
N SER A 29 -1.63 -32.83 6.63
CA SER A 29 -2.68 -31.87 6.26
C SER A 29 -2.18 -30.90 5.19
N SER A 30 -3.11 -30.21 4.51
CA SER A 30 -2.76 -29.12 3.58
C SER A 30 -1.99 -27.97 4.23
N ARG A 31 -2.01 -27.87 5.57
CA ARG A 31 -1.23 -26.88 6.36
C ARG A 31 0.10 -27.44 6.86
N GLY A 32 0.53 -28.61 6.41
CA GLY A 32 1.80 -29.24 6.80
C GLY A 32 1.80 -29.92 8.17
N ARG A 33 0.68 -29.97 8.90
CA ARG A 33 0.60 -30.72 10.17
C ARG A 33 0.66 -32.23 9.91
N LEU A 34 1.54 -32.92 10.63
CA LEU A 34 1.72 -34.36 10.64
C LEU A 34 0.77 -35.03 11.64
N TYR A 35 0.13 -36.12 11.21
CA TYR A 35 -0.62 -37.04 12.05
C TYR A 35 -0.21 -38.46 11.70
N GLU A 36 0.15 -39.26 12.69
CA GLU A 36 0.69 -40.60 12.46
C GLU A 36 0.15 -41.64 13.43
N TYR A 37 0.20 -42.89 13.00
CA TYR A 37 -0.08 -44.08 13.80
C TYR A 37 0.87 -45.20 13.38
N SER A 38 1.37 -45.96 14.34
CA SER A 38 2.04 -47.24 14.12
C SER A 38 1.86 -48.13 15.34
N ASN A 39 1.75 -49.44 15.14
CA ASN A 39 1.75 -50.41 16.25
C ASN A 39 3.15 -50.67 16.84
N ASN A 40 4.22 -50.20 16.19
CA ASN A 40 5.59 -50.27 16.70
C ASN A 40 6.31 -48.93 16.56
N SER A 41 6.90 -48.67 15.40
CA SER A 41 7.60 -47.41 15.13
C SER A 41 7.51 -47.10 13.65
N VAL A 42 7.00 -45.92 13.32
CA VAL A 42 6.93 -45.40 11.95
C VAL A 42 8.30 -45.49 11.28
N LYS A 43 9.36 -45.11 11.98
CA LYS A 43 10.74 -45.17 11.46
C LYS A 43 11.17 -46.60 11.09
N LYS A 44 10.94 -47.57 12.00
CA LYS A 44 11.28 -48.98 11.74
C LYS A 44 10.49 -49.57 10.57
N THR A 45 9.20 -49.25 10.47
CA THR A 45 8.36 -49.69 9.35
C THR A 45 8.84 -49.11 8.03
N ILE A 46 9.21 -47.82 7.99
CA ILE A 46 9.80 -47.18 6.80
C ILE A 46 11.13 -47.84 6.41
N GLU A 47 12.02 -48.11 7.37
CA GLU A 47 13.30 -48.76 7.11
C GLU A 47 13.13 -50.15 6.49
N ARG A 48 12.20 -50.96 7.02
CA ARG A 48 11.83 -52.26 6.44
C ARG A 48 11.25 -52.12 5.04
N TYR A 49 10.33 -51.18 4.82
CA TYR A 49 9.75 -50.92 3.51
C TYR A 49 10.81 -50.56 2.47
N LYS A 50 11.76 -49.68 2.82
CA LYS A 50 12.86 -49.28 1.94
C LYS A 50 13.71 -50.48 1.54
N LYS A 51 14.09 -51.32 2.51
CA LYS A 51 14.87 -52.53 2.25
C LYS A 51 14.14 -53.52 1.34
N ALA A 52 12.85 -53.76 1.58
CA ALA A 52 12.04 -54.64 0.73
C ALA A 52 11.81 -54.08 -0.68
N SER A 53 11.76 -52.76 -0.83
CA SER A 53 11.53 -52.10 -2.12
C SER A 53 12.79 -52.07 -3.00
N THR A 54 13.98 -52.02 -2.41
CA THR A 54 15.25 -52.08 -3.16
C THR A 54 15.57 -53.46 -3.71
N ASP A 55 15.06 -54.52 -3.06
CA ASP A 55 15.29 -55.91 -3.46
C ASP A 55 14.35 -56.37 -4.61
N SER A 56 13.39 -55.54 -5.02
CA SER A 56 12.45 -55.82 -6.11
C SER A 56 12.87 -55.11 -7.41
N PRO A 57 13.26 -55.83 -8.47
CA PRO A 57 13.81 -55.22 -9.68
C PRO A 57 12.80 -54.44 -10.54
N ASN A 58 11.50 -54.50 -10.23
CA ASN A 58 10.45 -53.99 -11.13
C ASN A 58 9.62 -52.80 -10.59
N SER A 59 9.79 -52.36 -9.34
CA SER A 59 8.89 -51.35 -8.74
C SER A 59 9.50 -49.96 -8.49
N GLY A 60 10.83 -49.82 -8.51
CA GLY A 60 11.51 -48.55 -8.17
C GLY A 60 11.54 -47.50 -9.29
N SER A 61 11.63 -47.93 -10.55
CA SER A 61 11.99 -47.04 -11.68
C SER A 61 10.90 -46.06 -12.10
N VAL A 62 9.62 -46.45 -12.02
CA VAL A 62 8.49 -45.60 -12.46
C VAL A 62 8.18 -44.49 -11.45
N SER A 63 8.34 -44.78 -10.15
CA SER A 63 8.05 -43.83 -9.08
C SER A 63 9.14 -42.75 -8.95
N GLU A 64 10.41 -43.13 -9.08
CA GLU A 64 11.52 -42.17 -9.04
C GLU A 64 11.51 -41.21 -10.23
N ALA A 65 11.20 -41.69 -11.44
CA ALA A 65 11.10 -40.85 -12.63
C ALA A 65 10.01 -39.76 -12.50
N ASN A 66 8.84 -40.12 -11.94
CA ASN A 66 7.76 -39.17 -11.70
C ASN A 66 8.15 -38.11 -10.65
N VAL A 67 8.80 -38.52 -9.55
CA VAL A 67 9.29 -37.60 -8.51
C VAL A 67 10.36 -36.66 -9.07
N GLN A 68 11.27 -37.16 -9.92
CA GLN A 68 12.30 -36.36 -10.59
C GLN A 68 11.69 -35.30 -11.51
N GLN A 69 10.66 -35.69 -12.28
CA GLN A 69 9.96 -34.78 -13.18
C GLN A 69 9.21 -33.69 -12.41
N GLU A 70 8.49 -34.05 -11.35
CA GLU A 70 7.77 -33.08 -10.51
C GLU A 70 8.73 -32.12 -9.81
N ALA A 71 9.85 -32.63 -9.27
CA ALA A 71 10.92 -31.81 -8.71
C ALA A 71 11.48 -30.82 -9.74
N SER A 72 11.65 -31.23 -11.00
CA SER A 72 12.11 -30.33 -12.07
C SER A 72 11.10 -29.23 -12.38
N LYS A 73 9.80 -29.55 -12.42
CA LYS A 73 8.72 -28.58 -12.65
C LYS A 73 8.67 -27.54 -11.53
N LEU A 74 8.75 -27.99 -10.27
CA LEU A 74 8.77 -27.11 -9.10
C LEU A 74 10.00 -26.20 -9.11
N ARG A 75 11.18 -26.72 -9.46
CA ARG A 75 12.41 -25.89 -9.60
C ARG A 75 12.24 -24.80 -10.65
N ASN A 76 11.65 -25.12 -11.81
CA ASN A 76 11.37 -24.14 -12.86
C ASN A 76 10.37 -23.08 -12.39
N GLN A 77 9.32 -23.48 -11.66
CA GLN A 77 8.35 -22.55 -11.10
C GLN A 77 8.99 -21.61 -10.07
N ILE A 78 9.87 -22.14 -9.21
CA ILE A 78 10.63 -21.34 -8.25
C ILE A 78 11.52 -20.33 -8.97
N ALA A 79 12.24 -20.75 -10.01
CA ALA A 79 13.09 -19.85 -10.79
C ALA A 79 12.29 -18.72 -11.47
N SER A 80 11.13 -19.06 -12.05
CA SER A 80 10.22 -18.07 -12.64
C SER A 80 9.70 -17.07 -11.61
N LEU A 81 9.24 -17.55 -10.44
CA LEU A 81 8.78 -16.69 -9.35
C LEU A 81 9.89 -15.78 -8.82
N GLN A 82 11.12 -16.28 -8.73
CA GLN A 82 12.27 -15.48 -8.34
C GLN A 82 12.56 -14.37 -9.35
N ASN A 83 12.41 -14.63 -10.65
CA ASN A 83 12.58 -13.61 -11.67
C ASN A 83 11.51 -12.51 -11.59
N HIS A 84 10.23 -12.89 -11.49
CA HIS A 84 9.14 -11.93 -11.31
C HIS A 84 9.31 -11.06 -10.06
N ASN A 85 9.78 -11.66 -8.96
CA ASN A 85 10.07 -10.92 -7.73
C ASN A 85 11.20 -9.88 -7.93
N ARG A 86 12.23 -10.19 -8.73
CA ARG A 86 13.28 -9.22 -9.09
C ARG A 86 12.72 -8.07 -9.93
N GLU A 87 11.88 -8.37 -10.92
CA GLU A 87 11.25 -7.36 -11.76
C GLU A 87 10.34 -6.43 -10.94
N LEU A 88 9.52 -6.98 -10.05
CA LEU A 88 8.67 -6.21 -9.14
C LEU A 88 9.50 -5.25 -8.28
N LYS A 89 10.58 -5.72 -7.67
CA LYS A 89 11.49 -4.87 -6.88
C LYS A 89 12.12 -3.74 -7.70
N GLN A 90 12.42 -3.97 -8.97
CA GLN A 90 12.95 -2.91 -9.84
C GLN A 90 11.89 -1.86 -10.16
N ILE A 91 10.65 -2.28 -10.39
CA ILE A 91 9.52 -1.38 -10.64
C ILE A 91 9.22 -0.55 -9.38
N GLU A 92 9.18 -1.19 -8.21
CA GLU A 92 9.01 -0.54 -6.91
C GLU A 92 10.05 0.57 -6.71
N LYS A 93 11.34 0.27 -6.92
CA LYS A 93 12.42 1.26 -6.83
C LYS A 93 12.27 2.43 -7.82
N LYS A 94 11.78 2.17 -9.04
CA LYS A 94 11.51 3.23 -10.03
C LYS A 94 10.38 4.15 -9.57
N ILE A 95 9.31 3.59 -9.01
CA ILE A 95 8.17 4.34 -8.47
C ILE A 95 8.61 5.18 -7.28
N GLU A 96 9.34 4.60 -6.32
CA GLU A 96 9.89 5.33 -5.17
C GLU A 96 10.77 6.51 -5.60
N GLY A 97 11.63 6.28 -6.60
CA GLY A 97 12.45 7.34 -7.19
C GLY A 97 11.61 8.43 -7.86
N GLY A 98 10.55 8.07 -8.59
CA GLY A 98 9.62 9.01 -9.20
C GLY A 98 8.90 9.88 -8.17
N ILE A 99 8.36 9.25 -7.12
CA ILE A 99 7.68 9.95 -6.01
C ILE A 99 8.64 10.93 -5.32
N SER A 100 9.88 10.50 -5.09
CA SER A 100 10.90 11.34 -4.46
C SER A 100 11.22 12.57 -5.30
N LYS A 101 11.35 12.42 -6.62
CA LYS A 101 11.56 13.55 -7.55
C LYS A 101 10.38 14.52 -7.56
N ILE A 102 9.16 14.01 -7.61
CA ILE A 102 7.95 14.84 -7.57
C ILE A 102 7.88 15.65 -6.28
N ARG A 103 8.13 15.00 -5.12
CA ARG A 103 8.15 15.68 -3.83
C ARG A 103 9.23 16.75 -3.76
N ALA A 104 10.44 16.45 -4.23
CA ALA A 104 11.53 17.41 -4.29
C ALA A 104 11.15 18.64 -5.12
N LYS A 105 10.59 18.43 -6.33
CA LYS A 105 10.17 19.53 -7.19
C LYS A 105 9.02 20.35 -6.61
N LYS A 106 8.06 19.67 -5.97
CA LYS A 106 6.95 20.35 -5.28
C LYS A 106 7.47 21.23 -4.14
N ASN A 107 8.42 20.74 -3.35
CA ASN A 107 9.02 21.50 -2.26
C ASN A 107 9.82 22.71 -2.80
N GLU A 108 10.61 22.52 -3.86
CA GLU A 108 11.35 23.60 -4.51
C GLU A 108 10.43 24.74 -4.96
N LEU A 109 9.34 24.42 -5.66
CA LEU A 109 8.36 25.42 -6.11
C LEU A 109 7.61 26.07 -4.94
N LEU A 110 7.28 25.29 -3.91
CA LEU A 110 6.62 25.82 -2.72
C LEU A 110 7.50 26.83 -1.98
N PHE A 111 8.79 26.55 -1.83
CA PHE A 111 9.73 27.48 -1.21
C PHE A 111 9.90 28.76 -2.03
N ALA A 112 10.02 28.64 -3.35
CA ALA A 112 10.08 29.80 -4.24
C ALA A 112 8.83 30.69 -4.12
N GLU A 113 7.64 30.10 -4.03
CA GLU A 113 6.39 30.83 -3.85
C GLU A 113 6.31 31.53 -2.49
N ILE A 114 6.75 30.85 -1.42
CA ILE A 114 6.82 31.45 -0.08
C ILE A 114 7.74 32.67 -0.06
N GLU A 115 8.93 32.57 -0.65
CA GLU A 115 9.89 33.67 -0.75
C GLU A 115 9.31 34.85 -1.54
N TYR A 116 8.63 34.57 -2.66
CA TYR A 116 7.98 35.60 -3.47
C TYR A 116 6.86 36.32 -2.69
N MET A 117 6.00 35.56 -2.00
CA MET A 117 4.91 36.12 -1.18
C MET A 117 5.44 36.96 -0.02
N GLN A 118 6.48 36.50 0.67
CA GLN A 118 7.10 37.25 1.78
C GLN A 118 7.72 38.57 1.30
N LYS A 119 8.42 38.57 0.16
CA LYS A 119 8.95 39.80 -0.42
C LYS A 119 7.82 40.80 -0.76
N ARG A 120 6.76 40.30 -1.40
CA ARG A 120 5.60 41.13 -1.76
C ARG A 120 4.89 41.69 -0.53
N GLU A 121 4.80 40.92 0.56
CA GLU A 121 4.26 41.40 1.83
C GLU A 121 5.07 42.58 2.38
N ILE A 122 6.41 42.48 2.38
CA ILE A 122 7.30 43.56 2.85
C ILE A 122 7.16 44.83 2.01
N ASP A 123 7.11 44.70 0.69
CA ASP A 123 6.95 45.84 -0.22
C ASP A 123 5.61 46.56 0.05
N LEU A 124 4.51 45.79 0.15
CA LEU A 124 3.19 46.32 0.45
C LEU A 124 3.11 46.97 1.84
N GLN A 125 3.75 46.38 2.86
CA GLN A 125 3.82 46.97 4.19
C GLN A 125 4.58 48.30 4.19
N THR A 126 5.64 48.41 3.38
CA THR A 126 6.44 49.62 3.22
C THR A 126 5.62 50.73 2.56
N ASP A 127 4.94 50.42 1.45
CA ASP A 127 4.05 51.35 0.76
C ASP A 127 2.90 51.80 1.65
N ASN A 128 2.27 50.88 2.38
CA ASN A 128 1.17 51.21 3.28
C ASN A 128 1.62 52.14 4.41
N LYS A 129 2.82 51.90 4.97
CA LYS A 129 3.43 52.78 5.98
C LYS A 129 3.71 54.18 5.42
N TYR A 130 4.24 54.27 4.20
CA TYR A 130 4.49 55.54 3.53
C TYR A 130 3.20 56.33 3.31
N LEU A 131 2.16 55.69 2.76
CA LEU A 131 0.86 56.32 2.53
C LEU A 131 0.21 56.81 3.83
N ARG A 132 0.25 56.00 4.91
CA ARG A 132 -0.24 56.43 6.24
C ARG A 132 0.51 57.65 6.76
N ALA A 133 1.82 57.72 6.56
CA ALA A 133 2.62 58.89 6.95
C ALA A 133 2.24 60.14 6.15
N MET A 134 2.01 60.01 4.84
CA MET A 134 1.53 61.10 4.00
C MET A 134 0.14 61.61 4.41
N ILE A 135 -0.80 60.69 4.68
CA ILE A 135 -2.15 61.06 5.16
C ILE A 135 -2.04 61.84 6.48
N ALA A 136 -1.30 61.33 7.45
CA ALA A 136 -1.12 62.00 8.74
C ALA A 136 -0.38 63.35 8.64
N ALA A 137 0.42 63.58 7.60
CA ALA A 137 1.03 64.88 7.34
C ALA A 137 0.03 65.87 6.74
N ASN A 138 -0.81 65.41 5.80
CA ASN A 138 -1.86 66.20 5.18
C ASN A 138 -2.93 66.62 6.20
N GLU A 139 -3.31 65.73 7.13
CA GLU A 139 -4.26 66.03 8.21
C GLU A 139 -3.73 67.03 9.25
N ARG A 140 -2.41 67.23 9.35
CA ARG A 140 -1.79 68.21 10.26
C ARG A 140 -1.51 69.57 9.61
N ALA A 141 -1.72 69.71 8.30
CA ALA A 141 -1.62 71.01 7.66
C ALA A 141 -2.79 71.90 8.17
N PRO A 142 -2.53 73.13 8.66
CA PRO A 142 -3.59 74.03 9.10
C PRO A 142 -4.55 74.29 7.94
N GLU A 143 -5.86 74.27 8.21
CA GLU A 143 -6.92 74.58 7.25
C GLU A 143 -6.67 75.96 6.62
N HIS A 144 -6.05 75.97 5.45
CA HIS A 144 -6.01 77.13 4.57
C HIS A 144 -6.33 76.75 3.12
N MET A 145 -7.22 75.76 2.96
CA MET A 145 -7.85 75.44 1.69
C MET A 145 -9.35 75.69 1.85
N ASN A 146 -9.82 76.77 1.21
CA ASN A 146 -11.23 77.15 1.08
C ASN A 146 -12.12 75.93 0.84
N LEU A 147 -13.10 75.69 1.72
CA LEU A 147 -14.24 74.84 1.40
C LEU A 147 -15.04 75.49 0.25
N MET A 148 -15.06 74.84 -0.91
CA MET A 148 -16.20 74.94 -1.83
C MET A 148 -17.34 74.08 -1.25
N PRO A 149 -18.62 74.49 -1.38
CA PRO A 149 -19.71 73.76 -0.78
C PRO A 149 -19.85 72.39 -1.43
N ALA A 150 -20.16 71.40 -0.59
CA ALA A 150 -20.36 70.02 -0.96
C ALA A 150 -21.47 69.89 -2.01
N ASN A 151 -21.13 69.33 -3.18
CA ASN A 151 -22.11 68.62 -3.99
C ASN A 151 -22.16 67.18 -3.49
N GLU A 152 -23.37 66.72 -3.21
CA GLU A 152 -23.70 65.37 -2.78
C GLU A 152 -23.16 64.33 -3.77
N TYR A 153 -22.05 63.68 -3.39
CA TYR A 153 -21.67 62.41 -3.98
C TYR A 153 -21.96 61.32 -2.94
N HIS A 154 -22.92 60.48 -3.31
CA HIS A 154 -23.33 59.24 -2.69
C HIS A 154 -22.29 58.61 -1.75
N VAL A 155 -22.64 58.50 -0.47
CA VAL A 155 -21.96 57.58 0.46
C VAL A 155 -22.17 56.16 -0.08
N MET A 156 -21.14 55.59 -0.69
CA MET A 156 -21.09 54.14 -0.84
C MET A 156 -20.63 53.56 0.50
N SER A 157 -21.59 52.99 1.21
CA SER A 157 -21.42 52.22 2.44
C SER A 157 -20.18 51.33 2.36
N SER A 158 -19.27 51.47 3.32
CA SER A 158 -18.14 50.57 3.51
C SER A 158 -18.65 49.16 3.81
N ALA A 159 -18.62 48.27 2.82
CA ALA A 159 -18.76 46.85 3.06
C ALA A 159 -17.45 46.32 3.67
N PRO A 160 -17.49 45.47 4.71
CA PRO A 160 -16.29 44.86 5.26
C PRO A 160 -15.64 43.97 4.20
N PHE A 161 -14.37 44.21 3.93
CA PHE A 161 -13.53 43.42 3.02
C PHE A 161 -13.37 42.01 3.62
N ASP A 162 -14.05 40.99 3.07
CA ASP A 162 -13.83 39.58 3.45
C ASP A 162 -12.70 39.00 2.58
N SER A 163 -11.51 38.87 3.16
CA SER A 163 -10.28 38.41 2.49
C SER A 163 -10.26 36.91 2.13
N ARG A 164 -11.41 36.23 2.10
CA ARG A 164 -11.47 34.76 1.95
C ARG A 164 -11.89 34.21 0.59
N ASN A 165 -12.22 35.06 -0.38
CA ASN A 165 -12.59 34.59 -1.70
C ASN A 165 -11.58 35.00 -2.77
N PHE A 166 -10.54 34.19 -2.96
CA PHE A 166 -9.81 34.15 -4.22
C PHE A 166 -9.64 32.72 -4.70
N MET A 167 -10.60 32.25 -5.50
CA MET A 167 -10.35 31.27 -6.57
C MET A 167 -11.42 31.42 -7.67
N PRO A 168 -11.06 31.79 -8.90
CA PRO A 168 -11.77 31.33 -10.08
C PRO A 168 -11.19 29.97 -10.48
N ALA A 169 -12.01 28.93 -10.35
CA ALA A 169 -11.78 27.64 -10.97
C ALA A 169 -11.97 27.77 -12.49
N ASN A 170 -10.88 27.79 -13.25
CA ASN A 170 -10.95 27.38 -14.66
C ASN A 170 -10.94 25.84 -14.68
N LEU A 171 -12.15 25.31 -14.86
CA LEU A 171 -12.43 23.91 -15.20
C LEU A 171 -12.37 23.74 -16.73
N LEU A 172 -12.13 22.49 -17.14
CA LEU A 172 -12.04 21.91 -18.49
C LEU A 172 -10.59 21.89 -19.00
N ASP A 173 -9.91 20.74 -19.03
CA ASP A 173 -10.36 19.54 -19.72
C ASP A 173 -9.70 18.28 -19.13
N HIS A 174 -10.47 17.33 -18.60
CA HIS A 174 -10.03 15.94 -18.38
C HIS A 174 -11.23 15.01 -18.58
N ASN A 175 -11.31 14.48 -19.78
CA ASN A 175 -12.19 13.39 -20.15
C ASN A 175 -11.69 12.12 -19.43
N ASN A 176 -12.43 11.65 -18.42
CA ASN A 176 -12.25 10.30 -17.86
C ASN A 176 -13.60 9.71 -17.50
N ASN A 177 -14.02 8.76 -18.35
CA ASN A 177 -15.10 7.84 -18.10
C ASN A 177 -14.71 6.77 -17.06
N TYR A 178 -15.71 6.37 -16.27
CA TYR A 178 -15.79 5.17 -15.39
C TYR A 178 -14.95 5.20 -14.10
N CYS A 179 -15.37 4.65 -12.95
CA CYS A 179 -16.65 4.20 -12.40
C CYS A 179 -16.37 3.79 -10.93
N ARG A 180 -17.13 4.36 -10.00
CA ARG A 180 -17.65 3.87 -8.69
C ARG A 180 -16.90 2.82 -7.80
N SER A 181 -17.13 3.02 -6.48
CA SER A 181 -16.90 2.22 -5.26
C SER A 181 -15.46 2.21 -4.73
N ASP A 182 -15.15 2.69 -3.51
CA ASP A 182 -15.80 2.39 -2.23
C ASP A 182 -15.89 3.59 -1.26
N GLN A 183 -16.96 3.59 -0.45
CA GLN A 183 -17.09 4.38 0.77
C GLN A 183 -16.17 3.83 1.85
N THR A 184 -15.26 4.64 2.38
CA THR A 184 -14.69 4.44 3.71
C THR A 184 -15.19 5.53 4.64
N THR A 185 -16.17 5.17 5.46
CA THR A 185 -16.61 5.94 6.62
C THR A 185 -15.47 6.00 7.64
N LEU A 186 -14.97 7.20 7.94
CA LEU A 186 -14.17 7.47 9.13
C LEU A 186 -15.04 8.27 10.11
N GLN A 187 -15.54 7.60 11.13
CA GLN A 187 -16.09 8.24 12.32
C GLN A 187 -14.94 8.82 13.15
N LEU A 188 -15.09 10.06 13.58
CA LEU A 188 -14.35 10.69 14.68
C LEU A 188 -15.35 11.55 15.46
N GLY A 189 -15.55 11.21 16.74
CA GLY A 189 -16.42 11.94 17.67
C GLY A 189 -17.48 11.05 18.29
#